data_AF-A0A9K3M351-F1
#
_entry.id   AF-A0A9K3M351-F1
#
_cell.length_a   1.000
_cell.length_b   1.000
_cell.length_c   1.000
_cell.angle_alpha   90.00
_cell.angle_beta   90.00
_cell.angle_gamma   90.00
#
_symmetry.space_group_name_H-M   'P 1'
#
loop_
_entity.id
_entity.type
_entity.pdbx_description
1 polymer ?
#
loop_
_entity_poly.entity_id
_entity_poly.type
_entity_poly.pdbx_seq_one_letter_code
_entity_poly.pdbx_strand_id
1 'polypeptide(L)'
;MVSRGLATLSISCGITATKKWKTRNSARHGKDAEDKAQRRLETAHRSIRDLYDLKPRCSLQAQRHYFYPTVEDHFRRDTDARSLENWLETYQPMIMQNIRHRRDN
;
A
#
# COMPACT_ATOMS: atom_id res chain seq x y z
N MET A 1 -65.75 -8.81 -35.34
CA MET A 1 -64.80 -7.78 -35.81
C MET A 1 -65.09 -6.55 -34.94
N VAL A 2 -64.21 -6.01 -34.10
CA VAL A 2 -62.81 -5.62 -34.34
C VAL A 2 -62.04 -5.68 -33.00
N SER A 3 -60.88 -6.33 -33.03
CA SER A 3 -59.90 -6.41 -31.94
C SER A 3 -59.10 -5.11 -31.84
N ARG A 4 -58.86 -4.57 -30.63
CA ARG A 4 -57.72 -3.65 -30.40
C ARG A 4 -57.13 -3.90 -29.00
N GLY A 5 -56.09 -4.72 -28.97
CA GLY A 5 -55.25 -4.94 -27.80
C GLY A 5 -54.32 -3.74 -27.57
N LEU A 6 -54.30 -3.25 -26.33
CA LEU A 6 -53.29 -2.32 -25.84
C LEU A 6 -52.07 -3.14 -25.41
N ALA A 7 -50.99 -3.04 -26.19
CA ALA A 7 -49.68 -3.56 -25.80
C ALA A 7 -48.75 -2.37 -25.58
N THR A 8 -48.67 -1.90 -24.34
CA THR A 8 -47.67 -0.94 -23.89
C THR A 8 -46.36 -1.70 -23.66
N LEU A 9 -45.45 -1.64 -24.64
CA LEU A 9 -44.11 -2.22 -24.53
C LEU A 9 -43.28 -1.38 -23.55
N SER A 10 -43.01 -1.95 -22.38
CA SER A 10 -42.13 -1.40 -21.35
C SER A 10 -40.69 -1.36 -21.86
N ILE A 11 -40.21 -0.18 -22.25
CA ILE A 11 -38.80 0.07 -22.57
C ILE A 11 -38.07 0.30 -21.25
N SER A 12 -37.49 -0.75 -20.68
CA SER A 12 -36.59 -0.63 -19.54
C SER A 12 -35.38 -1.56 -19.69
N CYS A 13 -34.58 -1.32 -20.74
CA CYS A 13 -33.32 -2.05 -20.96
C CYS A 13 -32.04 -1.20 -20.74
N GLY A 14 -32.16 0.10 -20.44
CA GLY A 14 -30.97 1.00 -20.31
C GLY A 14 -30.45 1.23 -18.88
N ILE A 15 -31.31 1.20 -17.87
CA ILE A 15 -30.98 1.70 -16.51
C ILE A 15 -30.36 0.61 -15.63
N THR A 16 -30.66 -0.66 -15.89
CA THR A 16 -30.16 -1.80 -15.10
C THR A 16 -28.73 -2.19 -15.46
N ALA A 17 -28.32 -1.98 -16.71
CA ALA A 17 -26.95 -2.26 -17.17
C ALA A 17 -25.91 -1.35 -16.52
N THR A 18 -26.21 -0.06 -16.37
CA THR A 18 -25.29 0.92 -15.76
C THR A 18 -25.15 0.73 -14.25
N LYS A 19 -26.25 0.40 -13.54
CA LYS A 19 -26.20 0.04 -12.12
C LYS A 19 -25.36 -1.23 -11.88
N LYS A 20 -25.59 -2.29 -12.66
CA LYS A 20 -24.81 -3.53 -12.55
C LYS A 20 -23.33 -3.35 -12.92
N TRP A 21 -23.02 -2.43 -13.83
CA TRP A 21 -21.64 -2.09 -14.17
C TRP A 21 -20.94 -1.35 -13.03
N LYS A 22 -21.58 -0.31 -12.47
CA LYS A 22 -21.02 0.43 -11.31
C LYS A 22 -20.80 -0.48 -10.10
N THR A 23 -21.76 -1.33 -9.74
CA THR A 23 -21.60 -2.26 -8.60
C THR A 23 -20.47 -3.26 -8.82
N ARG A 24 -20.33 -3.83 -10.02
CA ARG A 24 -19.22 -4.76 -10.33
C ARG A 24 -17.86 -4.04 -10.39
N ASN A 25 -17.84 -2.83 -10.92
CA ASN A 25 -16.62 -2.03 -11.03
C ASN A 25 -16.16 -1.59 -9.63
N SER A 26 -17.06 -1.08 -8.78
CA SER A 26 -16.75 -0.75 -7.38
C SER A 26 -16.34 -1.97 -6.55
N ALA A 27 -16.98 -3.13 -6.72
CA ALA A 27 -16.60 -4.35 -6.02
C ALA A 27 -15.24 -4.91 -6.45
N ARG A 28 -14.92 -4.84 -7.75
CA ARG A 28 -13.62 -5.27 -8.28
C ARG A 28 -12.52 -4.30 -7.88
N HIS A 29 -12.71 -3.00 -8.14
CA HIS A 29 -11.69 -1.98 -7.85
C HIS A 29 -11.52 -1.71 -6.35
N GLY A 30 -12.54 -1.87 -5.51
CA GLY A 30 -12.40 -1.79 -4.05
C GLY A 30 -11.52 -2.91 -3.51
N LYS A 31 -11.72 -4.15 -3.99
CA LYS A 31 -10.88 -5.30 -3.62
C LYS A 31 -9.45 -5.16 -4.13
N ASP A 32 -9.25 -4.72 -5.38
CA ASP A 32 -7.92 -4.47 -5.95
C ASP A 32 -7.17 -3.33 -5.24
N ALA A 33 -7.87 -2.27 -4.81
CA ALA A 33 -7.26 -1.15 -4.11
C ALA A 33 -6.80 -1.54 -2.69
N GLU A 34 -7.63 -2.28 -1.96
CA GLU A 34 -7.31 -2.77 -0.62
C GLU A 34 -6.18 -3.80 -0.66
N ASP A 35 -6.22 -4.74 -1.61
CA ASP A 35 -5.17 -5.73 -1.84
C ASP A 35 -3.83 -5.07 -2.22
N LYS A 36 -3.88 -4.01 -3.06
CA LYS A 36 -2.68 -3.23 -3.41
C LYS A 36 -2.11 -2.47 -2.21
N ALA A 37 -2.97 -1.89 -1.38
CA ALA A 37 -2.53 -1.20 -0.17
C ALA A 37 -1.86 -2.17 0.82
N GLN A 38 -2.45 -3.36 1.00
CA GLN A 38 -1.89 -4.41 1.83
C GLN A 38 -0.52 -4.87 1.31
N ARG A 39 -0.39 -5.13 0.01
CA ARG A 39 0.90 -5.52 -0.59
C ARG A 39 1.99 -4.46 -0.41
N ARG A 40 1.64 -3.18 -0.49
CA ARG A 40 2.58 -2.07 -0.25
C ARG A 40 3.07 -2.08 1.19
N LEU A 41 2.14 -2.20 2.15
CA LEU A 41 2.46 -2.28 3.57
C LEU A 41 3.36 -3.49 3.88
N GLU A 42 3.06 -4.66 3.33
CA GLU A 42 3.90 -5.85 3.49
C GLU A 42 5.29 -5.67 2.88
N THR A 43 5.38 -5.05 1.71
CA THR A 43 6.66 -4.74 1.06
C THR A 43 7.49 -3.79 1.91
N ALA A 44 6.88 -2.70 2.40
CA ALA A 44 7.54 -1.72 3.27
C ALA A 44 8.02 -2.38 4.57
N HIS A 45 7.19 -3.20 5.22
CA HIS A 45 7.59 -3.98 6.39
C HIS A 45 8.80 -4.88 6.11
N ARG A 46 8.84 -5.56 4.95
CA ARG A 46 9.96 -6.41 4.56
C ARG A 46 11.24 -5.59 4.40
N SER A 47 11.18 -4.49 3.64
CA SER A 47 12.33 -3.60 3.42
C SER A 47 12.86 -2.99 4.71
N ILE A 48 11.97 -2.62 5.64
CA ILE A 48 12.38 -2.09 6.94
C ILE A 48 13.08 -3.18 7.75
N ARG A 49 12.57 -4.43 7.78
CA ARG A 49 13.28 -5.54 8.45
C ARG A 49 14.67 -5.76 7.86
N ASP A 50 14.78 -5.79 6.54
CA ASP A 50 16.07 -5.94 5.85
C ASP A 50 17.06 -4.82 6.25
N LEU A 51 16.59 -3.57 6.45
CA LEU A 51 17.44 -2.48 6.93
C LEU A 51 17.84 -2.64 8.41
N TYR A 52 16.96 -3.18 9.25
CA TYR A 52 17.29 -3.46 10.66
C TYR A 52 18.34 -4.57 10.79
N ASP A 53 18.36 -5.56 9.90
CA ASP A 53 19.44 -6.55 9.84
C ASP A 53 20.80 -5.92 9.49
N LEU A 54 20.78 -4.80 8.77
CA LEU A 54 21.98 -4.03 8.43
C LEU A 54 22.38 -3.02 9.51
N LYS A 55 21.53 -2.76 10.52
CA LYS A 55 21.78 -1.81 11.63
C LYS A 55 23.15 -2.01 12.30
N PRO A 56 23.62 -3.24 12.61
CA PRO A 56 24.93 -3.44 13.24
C PRO A 56 26.12 -2.96 12.38
N ARG A 57 25.94 -2.84 11.06
CA ARG A 57 26.97 -2.37 10.12
C ARG A 57 27.09 -0.84 10.10
N CYS A 58 26.09 -0.12 10.61
CA CYS A 58 26.11 1.34 10.73
C CYS A 58 26.92 1.81 11.94
N SER A 59 27.36 3.07 11.96
CA SER A 59 27.98 3.68 13.17
C SER A 59 26.98 3.75 14.33
N LEU A 60 27.45 3.69 15.58
CA LEU A 60 26.57 3.77 16.75
C LEU A 60 25.74 5.06 16.77
N GLN A 61 26.29 6.16 16.28
CA GLN A 61 25.57 7.42 16.12
C GLN A 61 24.46 7.30 15.06
N ALA A 62 24.75 6.71 13.90
CA ALA A 62 23.75 6.46 12.86
C ALA A 62 22.66 5.49 13.34
N GLN A 63 23.03 4.45 14.10
CA GLN A 63 22.08 3.51 14.68
C GLN A 63 21.08 4.19 15.62
N ARG A 64 21.53 5.16 16.43
CA ARG A 64 20.68 5.93 17.34
C ARG A 64 19.86 7.02 16.63
N HIS A 65 20.36 7.52 15.50
CA HIS A 65 19.73 8.62 14.78
C HIS A 65 18.65 8.14 13.80
N TYR A 66 18.91 7.05 13.06
CA TYR A 66 18.00 6.58 12.01
C TYR A 66 17.00 5.54 12.51
N PHE A 67 17.38 4.70 13.47
CA PHE A 67 16.56 3.55 13.87
C PHE A 67 15.89 3.77 15.23
N TYR A 68 14.69 3.21 15.36
CA TYR A 68 14.03 3.02 16.64
C TYR A 68 14.75 1.94 17.47
N PRO A 69 14.42 1.79 18.77
CA PRO A 69 15.04 0.79 19.63
C PRO A 69 14.93 -0.62 19.05
N THR A 70 13.74 -1.03 18.62
CA THR A 70 13.48 -2.31 17.94
C THR A 70 12.60 -2.12 16.70
N VAL A 71 12.60 -3.12 15.82
CA VAL A 71 11.78 -3.10 14.61
C VAL A 71 10.28 -3.18 14.94
N GLU A 72 9.92 -3.85 16.04
CA GLU A 72 8.55 -3.90 16.54
C GLU A 72 8.10 -2.54 17.09
N ASP A 73 9.00 -1.77 17.72
CA ASP A 73 8.70 -0.41 18.16
C ASP A 73 8.45 0.51 16.96
N HIS A 74 9.21 0.33 15.88
CA HIS A 74 9.00 1.03 14.61
C HIS A 74 7.60 0.76 14.06
N PHE A 75 7.23 -0.51 13.88
CA PHE A 75 5.91 -0.87 13.34
C PHE A 75 4.74 -0.52 14.28
N ARG A 76 4.99 -0.38 15.59
CA ARG A 76 3.99 0.12 16.54
C ARG A 76 3.74 1.62 16.41
N ARG A 77 4.78 2.40 16.09
CA ARG A 77 4.66 3.86 15.89
C ARG A 77 4.13 4.21 14.51
N ASP A 78 4.65 3.53 13.50
CA ASP A 78 4.36 3.76 12.10
C ASP A 78 3.53 2.58 11.56
N THR A 79 2.21 2.66 11.72
CA THR A 79 1.28 1.59 11.30
C THR A 79 0.79 1.74 9.87
N ASP A 80 0.94 2.93 9.27
CA ASP A 80 0.46 3.23 7.92
C ASP A 80 1.55 3.01 6.87
N ALA A 81 1.16 2.44 5.71
CA ALA A 81 2.06 2.15 4.61
C ALA A 81 2.81 3.40 4.14
N ARG A 82 2.14 4.55 4.08
CA ARG A 82 2.75 5.80 3.61
C ARG A 82 3.82 6.30 4.56
N SER A 83 3.62 6.19 5.87
CA SER A 83 4.63 6.59 6.86
C SER A 83 5.88 5.73 6.75
N LEU A 84 5.69 4.41 6.58
CA LEU A 84 6.78 3.45 6.40
C LEU A 84 7.53 3.68 5.09
N GLU A 85 6.81 3.92 3.99
CA GLU A 85 7.39 4.28 2.68
C GLU A 85 8.19 5.59 2.77
N ASN A 86 7.65 6.64 3.40
CA ASN A 86 8.35 7.91 3.58
C ASN A 86 9.64 7.77 4.40
N TRP A 87 9.60 6.95 5.46
CA TRP A 87 10.79 6.66 6.27
C TRP A 87 11.84 5.92 5.43
N LEU A 88 11.43 4.93 4.62
CA LEU A 88 12.34 4.24 3.70
C LEU A 88 12.97 5.20 2.70
N GLU A 89 12.18 6.04 2.03
CA GLU A 89 12.70 7.01 1.06
C GLU A 89 13.70 7.99 1.68
N THR A 90 13.46 8.40 2.93
CA THR A 90 14.33 9.34 3.64
C THR A 90 15.62 8.70 4.13
N TYR A 91 15.52 7.56 4.82
CA TYR A 91 16.64 7.03 5.61
C TYR A 91 17.39 5.89 4.93
N GLN A 92 16.76 5.12 4.03
CA GLN A 92 17.44 4.04 3.30
C GLN A 92 18.72 4.52 2.57
N PRO A 93 18.72 5.62 1.79
CA PRO A 93 19.95 6.07 1.14
C PRO A 93 21.03 6.50 2.14
N MET A 94 20.65 7.13 3.25
CA MET A 94 21.58 7.57 4.30
C MET A 94 22.22 6.38 5.04
N ILE A 95 21.43 5.35 5.34
CA ILE A 95 21.88 4.10 5.95
C ILE A 95 22.88 3.41 5.01
N MET A 96 22.53 3.26 3.72
CA MET A 96 23.41 2.63 2.73
C MET A 96 24.73 3.38 2.56
N GLN A 97 24.69 4.72 2.50
CA GLN A 97 25.89 5.53 2.41
C GLN A 97 26.77 5.39 3.66
N ASN A 98 26.17 5.36 4.86
CA ASN A 98 26.90 5.15 6.10
C ASN A 98 27.63 3.80 6.10
N ILE A 99 26.93 2.73 5.70
CA ILE A 99 27.53 1.38 5.60
C ILE A 99 28.68 1.37 4.60
N ARG A 100 28.51 2.02 3.44
CA ARG A 100 29.54 2.13 2.42
C ARG A 100 30.79 2.83 2.96
N HIS A 101 30.65 4.04 3.52
CA HIS A 101 31.78 4.78 4.08
C HIS A 101 32.53 3.99 5.16
N ARG A 102 31.84 3.17 5.96
CA ARG A 102 32.47 2.32 6.98
C ARG A 102 33.19 1.10 6.41
N ARG A 103 32.88 0.68 5.20
CA ARG A 103 33.60 -0.40 4.53
C ARG A 103 34.93 0.09 3.97
N ASP A 104 34.95 1.33 3.50
CA ASP A 104 36.11 1.95 2.85
C ASP A 104 37.16 2.49 3.85
N ASN A 105 36.84 2.52 5.15
CA ASN A 105 37.70 3.00 6.24
C ASN A 105 37.90 1.95 7.32
#